data_AF-A0A679JZG0-F1
#
_entry.id   AF-A0A679JZG0-F1
#
_cell.length_a   1.000
_cell.length_b   1.000
_cell.length_c   1.000
_cell.angle_alpha   90.00
_cell.angle_beta   90.00
_cell.angle_gamma   90.00
#
_symmetry.space_group_name_H-M   'P 1'
#
loop_
_entity.id
_entity.type
_entity.pdbx_description
1 polymer ?
#
loop_
_entity_poly.entity_id
_entity_poly.type
_entity_poly.pdbx_seq_one_letter_code
_entity_poly.pdbx_strand_id
1 'polypeptide(L)'
;MKFASFSLRRALCGYWKAGDLPAERPSGMTAFCRFAADSRGDVAILFGLMTLVLVMMIGLAVDYGRLVNARNQTLEATDAAVLAGARALQTNGGDQAAAIKVAQAFYKQAVQSRISVVSNSDTVDFAVTDNGTAVVSKGNAQISTPFMSVAGVKTLPLLHADGSDYAKAVLAVGGNAELNLEVSMMLDITGSMKGQKLTDMKAAASDLVNIVVWKDQSKYTSKIAIVPFAYDVRLPAAAYKKATGTTATTFPNPCVVERTGTQKYTDAAPQSGQYVMMHNVGSTKNNKTTYSPTCDVATAAEVLPLTSDKTSLLAKISGLATAGSTAGHIGTAWAWYMLAPNWSSLWASSSTPAAYGTDKLKKIAVLMTDGEYNTQYTTNGVPDDSSSLTKCPNAANGVCSSAQAISQCTAMKAKGIEVYTVGFQLDNQTAIDTLKSCATDINHFYNSTTGDALKAAFRDIALKISTLYLSQ
;
A
#
# COMPACT_ATOMS: atom_id res chain seq x y z
N MET A 1 -1.85 49.25 42.24
CA MET A 1 -2.93 50.23 42.01
C MET A 1 -3.90 50.20 43.18
N LYS A 2 -3.85 51.22 44.05
CA LYS A 2 -4.80 51.44 45.15
C LYS A 2 -6.10 51.97 44.53
N PHE A 3 -7.17 51.20 44.55
CA PHE A 3 -8.47 51.67 44.09
C PHE A 3 -9.07 52.63 45.12
N ALA A 4 -9.47 53.79 44.61
CA ALA A 4 -10.10 54.87 45.34
C ALA A 4 -11.45 54.44 45.94
N SER A 5 -11.50 54.21 47.26
CA SER A 5 -12.77 54.14 48.00
C SER A 5 -12.88 55.17 49.14
N PHE A 6 -11.88 56.04 49.31
CA PHE A 6 -11.80 56.92 50.48
C PHE A 6 -12.42 58.31 50.32
N SER A 7 -13.11 58.61 49.21
CA SER A 7 -13.53 59.98 48.89
C SER A 7 -15.03 60.30 49.08
N LEU A 8 -15.88 59.35 49.48
CA LEU A 8 -17.33 59.64 49.68
C LEU A 8 -17.77 59.65 51.15
N ARG A 9 -16.95 59.15 52.08
CA ARG A 9 -17.28 59.17 53.52
C ARG A 9 -17.29 60.56 54.17
N ARG A 10 -16.69 61.57 53.53
CA ARG A 10 -16.52 62.91 54.12
C ARG A 10 -17.55 63.96 53.66
N ALA A 11 -18.37 63.68 52.66
CA ALA A 11 -19.19 64.73 52.03
C ALA A 11 -20.62 64.85 52.59
N LEU A 12 -21.14 63.85 53.32
CA LEU A 12 -22.58 63.82 53.66
C LEU A 12 -22.91 63.77 55.17
N CYS A 13 -21.91 63.63 56.04
CA CYS A 13 -22.13 63.63 57.49
C CYS A 13 -21.16 64.62 58.15
N GLY A 14 -21.58 65.89 58.19
CA GLY A 14 -20.86 66.96 58.88
C GLY A 14 -20.67 66.64 60.36
N TYR A 15 -19.47 66.94 60.85
CA TYR A 15 -19.05 66.79 62.24
C TYR A 15 -19.80 67.82 63.10
N TRP A 16 -20.88 67.43 63.79
CA TRP A 16 -21.54 68.31 64.75
C TRP A 16 -20.84 68.17 66.12
N LYS A 17 -20.13 69.23 66.53
CA LYS A 17 -19.70 69.42 67.92
C LYS A 17 -20.94 69.57 68.79
N ALA A 18 -20.95 68.91 69.95
CA ALA A 18 -21.98 69.10 70.97
C ALA A 18 -22.00 70.57 71.41
N GLY A 19 -23.09 71.29 71.14
CA GLY A 19 -23.19 72.70 71.51
C GLY A 19 -24.45 73.43 71.04
N ASP A 20 -24.91 73.25 69.81
CA ASP A 20 -26.05 74.01 69.26
C ASP A 20 -26.99 73.11 68.46
N LEU A 21 -28.24 72.94 68.93
CA LEU A 21 -29.29 72.19 68.24
C LEU A 21 -30.45 73.14 67.90
N PRO A 22 -30.77 73.39 66.62
CA PRO A 22 -32.10 73.82 66.23
C PRO A 22 -33.00 72.60 66.00
N ALA A 23 -34.25 72.73 66.45
CA ALA A 23 -35.32 71.76 66.31
C ALA A 23 -35.88 71.82 64.88
N GLU A 24 -35.47 70.87 64.03
CA GLU A 24 -36.27 70.19 63.00
C GLU A 24 -35.34 69.31 62.13
N ARG A 25 -35.58 68.00 62.11
CA ARG A 25 -34.80 67.03 61.31
C ARG A 25 -35.64 66.55 60.12
N PRO A 26 -35.13 66.60 58.87
CA PRO A 26 -35.74 65.86 57.77
C PRO A 26 -35.41 64.37 57.91
N SER A 27 -36.42 63.54 58.18
CA SER A 27 -36.29 62.10 58.44
C SER A 27 -35.56 61.27 57.36
N GLY A 28 -35.35 61.82 56.15
CA GLY A 28 -34.70 61.14 55.03
C GLY A 28 -33.17 61.00 55.13
N MET A 29 -32.45 61.97 55.71
CA MET A 29 -30.97 61.94 55.75
C MET A 29 -30.41 60.94 56.77
N THR A 30 -31.15 60.67 57.84
CA THR A 30 -30.80 59.67 58.87
C THR A 30 -30.89 58.23 58.37
N ALA A 31 -31.77 57.94 57.41
CA ALA A 31 -31.91 56.59 56.84
C ALA A 31 -30.73 56.21 55.93
N PHE A 32 -30.27 57.14 55.09
CA PHE A 32 -29.11 56.93 54.21
C PHE A 32 -27.79 56.77 54.98
N CYS A 33 -27.60 57.54 56.06
CA CYS A 33 -26.41 57.40 56.90
C CYS A 33 -26.43 56.08 57.71
N ARG A 34 -27.61 55.60 58.13
CA ARG A 34 -27.74 54.27 58.77
C ARG A 34 -27.51 53.13 57.78
N PHE A 35 -27.93 53.27 56.51
CA PHE A 35 -27.65 52.30 55.46
C PHE A 35 -26.16 52.25 55.08
N ALA A 36 -25.49 53.41 54.99
CA ALA A 36 -24.05 53.49 54.68
C ALA A 36 -23.13 53.04 55.83
N ALA A 37 -23.66 52.91 57.05
CA ALA A 37 -22.96 52.41 58.23
C ALA A 37 -23.29 50.93 58.55
N ASP A 38 -24.18 50.30 57.79
CA ASP A 38 -24.60 48.91 58.03
C ASP A 38 -23.64 47.91 57.36
N SER A 39 -22.79 47.27 58.16
CA SER A 39 -21.82 46.27 57.72
C SER A 39 -22.36 44.83 57.73
N ARG A 40 -23.65 44.63 58.02
CA ARG A 40 -24.27 43.28 58.05
C ARG A 40 -24.37 42.64 56.65
N GLY A 41 -24.18 43.41 55.58
CA GLY A 41 -24.17 42.95 54.19
C GLY A 41 -22.80 42.54 53.63
N ASP A 42 -21.69 42.87 54.30
CA ASP A 42 -20.33 42.60 53.77
C ASP A 42 -20.05 41.10 53.60
N VAL A 43 -20.57 40.28 54.53
CA VAL A 43 -20.49 38.81 54.44
C VAL A 43 -21.27 38.29 53.23
N ALA A 44 -22.43 38.88 52.93
CA ALA A 44 -23.24 38.48 51.77
C ALA A 44 -22.56 38.86 50.45
N ILE A 45 -21.87 40.01 50.38
CA ILE A 45 -21.10 40.44 49.22
C ILE A 45 -19.89 39.52 48.99
N LEU A 46 -19.11 39.23 50.05
CA LEU A 46 -17.97 38.31 49.97
C LEU A 46 -18.40 36.88 49.61
N PHE A 47 -19.50 36.40 50.20
CA PHE A 47 -20.09 35.10 49.87
C PHE A 47 -20.51 35.07 48.40
N GLY A 48 -21.26 36.06 47.91
CA GLY A 48 -21.68 36.12 46.50
C GLY A 48 -20.52 36.13 45.52
N LEU A 49 -19.45 36.88 45.80
CA LEU A 49 -18.24 36.91 44.98
C LEU A 49 -17.48 35.57 45.01
N MET A 50 -17.33 34.94 46.18
CA MET A 50 -16.66 33.64 46.30
C MET A 50 -17.47 32.52 45.64
N THR A 51 -18.79 32.51 45.81
CA THR A 51 -19.69 31.54 45.15
C THR A 51 -19.58 31.66 43.63
N LEU A 52 -19.51 32.88 43.08
CA LEU A 52 -19.32 33.08 41.64
C LEU A 52 -18.01 32.47 41.13
N VAL A 53 -16.91 32.67 41.85
CA VAL A 53 -15.60 32.10 41.49
C VAL A 53 -15.62 30.57 41.58
N LEU A 54 -16.22 30.00 42.63
CA LEU A 54 -16.33 28.55 42.80
C LEU A 54 -17.18 27.90 41.71
N VAL A 55 -18.34 28.49 41.38
CA VAL A 55 -19.20 28.00 40.30
C VAL A 55 -18.48 28.08 38.95
N MET A 56 -17.70 29.14 38.70
CA MET A 56 -16.89 29.24 37.49
C MET A 56 -15.84 28.13 37.42
N MET A 57 -15.12 27.84 38.50
CA MET A 57 -14.14 26.74 38.52
C MET A 57 -14.77 25.36 38.29
N ILE A 58 -15.92 25.10 38.90
CA ILE A 58 -16.68 23.86 38.67
C ILE A 58 -17.14 23.79 37.21
N GLY A 59 -17.65 24.91 36.67
CA GLY A 59 -18.07 25.02 35.28
C GLY A 59 -16.95 24.75 34.29
N LEU A 60 -15.77 25.32 34.51
CA LEU A 60 -14.57 25.05 33.71
C LEU A 60 -14.18 23.58 33.76
N ALA A 61 -14.23 22.95 34.93
CA ALA A 61 -13.92 21.52 35.08
C ALA A 61 -14.93 20.62 34.33
N VAL A 62 -16.22 20.97 34.35
CA VAL A 62 -17.27 20.25 33.62
C VAL A 62 -17.09 20.40 32.11
N ASP A 63 -16.85 21.62 31.61
CA ASP A 63 -16.61 21.85 30.18
C ASP A 63 -15.34 21.14 29.70
N TYR A 64 -14.28 21.13 30.53
CA TYR A 64 -13.07 20.37 30.24
C TYR A 64 -13.31 18.86 30.22
N GLY A 65 -14.05 18.31 31.19
CA GLY A 65 -14.40 16.90 31.22
C GLY A 65 -15.23 16.47 30.00
N ARG A 66 -16.18 17.32 29.57
CA ARG A 66 -16.95 17.11 28.34
C ARG A 66 -16.06 17.16 27.09
N LEU A 67 -15.13 18.12 27.02
CA LEU A 67 -14.18 18.23 25.93
C LEU A 67 -13.32 16.98 25.80
N VAL A 68 -12.70 16.54 26.90
CA VAL A 68 -11.82 15.36 26.91
C VAL A 68 -12.59 14.10 26.49
N ASN A 69 -13.80 13.90 27.01
CA ASN A 69 -14.61 12.74 26.65
C ASN A 69 -15.02 12.77 25.16
N ALA A 70 -15.52 13.91 24.67
CA ALA A 70 -15.87 14.06 23.26
C ALA A 70 -14.66 13.89 22.33
N ARG A 71 -13.48 14.37 22.75
CA ARG A 71 -12.22 14.19 22.03
C ARG A 71 -11.82 12.72 21.95
N ASN A 72 -11.78 12.00 23.07
CA ASN A 72 -11.41 10.58 23.09
C ASN A 72 -12.35 9.75 22.21
N GLN A 73 -13.67 9.96 22.32
CA GLN A 73 -14.66 9.29 21.48
C GLN A 73 -14.49 9.62 19.99
N THR A 74 -14.05 10.84 19.66
CA THR A 74 -13.77 11.23 18.26
C THR A 74 -12.52 10.52 17.75
N LEU A 75 -11.45 10.47 18.55
CA LEU A 75 -10.19 9.79 18.19
C LEU A 75 -10.41 8.29 17.96
N GLU A 76 -11.11 7.63 18.89
CA GLU A 76 -11.47 6.21 18.75
C GLU A 76 -12.33 5.96 17.50
N ALA A 77 -13.30 6.85 17.23
CA ALA A 77 -14.13 6.77 16.03
C ALA A 77 -13.32 6.99 14.74
N THR A 78 -12.38 7.93 14.72
CA THR A 78 -11.52 8.17 13.56
C THR A 78 -10.57 7.00 13.33
N ASP A 79 -9.96 6.44 14.38
CA ASP A 79 -9.06 5.28 14.30
C ASP A 79 -9.78 4.05 13.74
N ALA A 80 -10.97 3.75 14.28
CA ALA A 80 -11.81 2.66 13.78
C ALA A 80 -12.24 2.89 12.32
N ALA A 81 -12.59 4.14 11.96
CA ALA A 81 -13.01 4.49 10.61
C ALA A 81 -11.88 4.41 9.59
N VAL A 82 -10.67 4.91 9.89
CA VAL A 82 -9.53 4.79 8.97
C VAL A 82 -9.11 3.34 8.81
N LEU A 83 -9.18 2.53 9.88
CA LEU A 83 -8.87 1.09 9.80
C LEU A 83 -9.91 0.34 8.96
N ALA A 84 -11.20 0.62 9.14
CA ALA A 84 -12.27 0.04 8.34
C ALA A 84 -12.17 0.46 6.87
N GLY A 85 -11.87 1.73 6.60
CA GLY A 85 -11.62 2.25 5.26
C GLY A 85 -10.41 1.60 4.60
N ALA A 86 -9.30 1.47 5.32
CA ALA A 86 -8.09 0.83 4.81
C ALA A 86 -8.30 -0.68 4.55
N ARG A 87 -9.07 -1.38 5.40
CA ARG A 87 -9.51 -2.75 5.11
C ARG A 87 -10.40 -2.83 3.87
N ALA A 88 -11.37 -1.93 3.73
CA ALA A 88 -12.22 -1.88 2.55
C ALA A 88 -11.40 -1.61 1.27
N LEU A 89 -10.33 -0.82 1.37
CA LEU A 89 -9.39 -0.58 0.30
C LEU A 89 -8.65 -1.86 -0.12
N GLN A 90 -8.26 -2.72 0.85
CA GLN A 90 -7.69 -4.04 0.57
C GLN A 90 -8.71 -5.01 -0.05
N THR A 91 -9.94 -5.05 0.45
CA THR A 91 -10.92 -6.06 0.02
C THR A 91 -11.60 -5.71 -1.31
N ASN A 92 -11.64 -4.43 -1.68
CA ASN A 92 -12.30 -3.96 -2.89
C ASN A 92 -11.31 -3.67 -4.03
N GLY A 93 -10.14 -4.31 -4.04
CA GLY A 93 -9.16 -4.18 -5.13
C GLY A 93 -8.62 -2.76 -5.34
N GLY A 94 -8.51 -1.96 -4.27
CA GLY A 94 -8.01 -0.60 -4.35
C GLY A 94 -9.03 0.46 -4.78
N ASP A 95 -10.33 0.17 -4.75
CA ASP A 95 -11.39 1.19 -4.96
C ASP A 95 -11.38 2.22 -3.83
N GLN A 96 -10.81 3.39 -4.14
CA GLN A 96 -10.67 4.50 -3.21
C GLN A 96 -12.01 5.12 -2.81
N ALA A 97 -12.97 5.19 -3.73
CA ALA A 97 -14.27 5.80 -3.45
C ALA A 97 -15.10 4.90 -2.52
N ALA A 98 -15.06 3.59 -2.75
CA ALA A 98 -15.68 2.62 -1.84
C ALA A 98 -15.02 2.65 -0.45
N ALA A 99 -13.69 2.72 -0.37
CA ALA A 99 -12.95 2.81 0.89
C ALA A 99 -13.35 4.05 1.71
N ILE A 100 -13.43 5.23 1.08
CA ILE A 100 -13.86 6.47 1.73
C ILE A 100 -15.30 6.35 2.23
N LYS A 101 -16.21 5.79 1.41
CA LYS A 101 -17.61 5.58 1.80
C LYS A 101 -17.75 4.66 3.01
N VAL A 102 -16.94 3.60 3.09
CA VAL A 102 -16.90 2.70 4.26
C VAL A 102 -16.37 3.45 5.49
N ALA A 103 -15.26 4.18 5.37
CA ALA A 103 -14.71 4.98 6.48
C ALA A 103 -15.75 5.98 7.02
N GLN A 104 -16.42 6.72 6.13
CA GLN A 104 -17.48 7.66 6.50
C GLN A 104 -18.67 6.97 7.21
N ALA A 105 -19.08 5.79 6.75
CA ALA A 105 -20.18 5.05 7.37
C ALA A 105 -19.80 4.55 8.78
N PHE A 106 -18.58 4.03 8.95
CA PHE A 106 -18.06 3.61 10.26
C PHE A 106 -17.93 4.78 11.22
N TYR A 107 -17.39 5.92 10.77
CA TYR A 107 -17.30 7.13 11.59
C TYR A 107 -18.68 7.60 12.03
N LYS A 108 -19.63 7.74 11.09
CA LYS A 108 -21.02 8.14 11.39
C LYS A 108 -21.70 7.23 12.41
N GLN A 109 -21.43 5.92 12.35
CA GLN A 109 -21.96 4.96 13.31
C GLN A 109 -21.27 5.11 14.69
N ALA A 110 -19.95 5.25 14.70
CA ALA A 110 -19.16 5.35 15.92
C ALA A 110 -19.43 6.64 16.72
N VAL A 111 -19.77 7.75 16.05
CA VAL A 111 -20.08 9.02 16.73
C VAL A 111 -21.52 9.14 17.22
N GLN A 112 -22.40 8.15 17.02
CA GLN A 112 -23.80 8.20 17.48
C GLN A 112 -23.91 8.29 19.01
N SER A 113 -23.00 7.64 19.75
CA SER A 113 -22.95 7.67 21.20
C SER A 113 -22.08 8.80 21.76
N ARG A 114 -21.52 9.65 20.88
CA ARG A 114 -20.64 10.76 21.29
C ARG A 114 -21.46 11.88 21.94
N ILE A 115 -20.85 12.61 22.86
CA ILE A 115 -21.39 13.88 23.36
C ILE A 115 -21.73 14.79 22.17
N SER A 116 -22.91 15.44 22.22
CA SER A 116 -23.38 16.31 21.15
C SER A 116 -22.41 17.46 20.88
N VAL A 117 -22.03 17.58 19.61
CA VAL A 117 -21.22 18.66 19.05
C VAL A 117 -22.12 19.78 18.56
N VAL A 118 -21.55 20.95 18.27
CA VAL A 118 -22.28 22.07 17.66
C VAL A 118 -22.81 21.63 16.29
N SER A 119 -24.07 21.94 16.00
CA SER A 119 -24.69 21.61 14.71
C SER A 119 -23.85 22.11 13.54
N ASN A 120 -23.65 21.27 12.54
CA ASN A 120 -22.82 21.54 11.34
C ASN A 120 -21.34 21.82 11.60
N SER A 121 -20.82 21.57 12.82
CA SER A 121 -19.39 21.73 13.12
C SER A 121 -18.56 20.47 12.85
N ASP A 122 -19.19 19.30 12.75
CA ASP A 122 -18.52 18.05 12.43
C ASP A 122 -18.23 17.98 10.93
N THR A 123 -16.98 18.25 10.60
CA THR A 123 -16.44 18.30 9.24
C THR A 123 -15.44 17.17 8.98
N VAL A 124 -15.42 16.15 9.86
CA VAL A 124 -14.50 15.03 9.71
C VAL A 124 -14.83 14.22 8.46
N ASP A 125 -13.84 14.11 7.59
CA ASP A 125 -13.88 13.40 6.32
C ASP A 125 -12.64 12.52 6.15
N PHE A 126 -12.62 11.69 5.10
CA PHE A 126 -11.58 10.71 4.86
C PHE A 126 -11.03 10.83 3.44
N ALA A 127 -9.73 10.65 3.31
CA ALA A 127 -9.06 10.65 2.02
C ALA A 127 -8.13 9.45 1.90
N VAL A 128 -8.03 8.91 0.68
CA VAL A 128 -6.98 7.96 0.33
C VAL A 128 -5.73 8.74 -0.09
N THR A 129 -4.58 8.38 0.47
CA THR A 129 -3.27 9.00 0.25
C THR A 129 -2.22 7.93 -0.07
N ASP A 130 -0.96 8.34 -0.23
CA ASP A 130 0.19 7.45 -0.48
C ASP A 130 -0.05 6.47 -1.65
N ASN A 131 -0.46 7.00 -2.81
CA ASN A 131 -0.76 6.21 -4.02
C ASN A 131 -1.78 5.08 -3.82
N GLY A 132 -2.76 5.25 -2.94
CA GLY A 132 -3.75 4.21 -2.68
C GLY A 132 -3.38 3.25 -1.56
N THR A 133 -2.41 3.61 -0.71
CA THR A 133 -1.92 2.74 0.37
C THR A 133 -2.17 3.28 1.77
N ALA A 134 -2.79 4.46 1.91
CA ALA A 134 -3.14 4.99 3.21
C ALA A 134 -4.53 5.63 3.20
N VAL A 135 -5.26 5.50 4.31
CA VAL A 135 -6.50 6.24 4.56
C VAL A 135 -6.25 7.17 5.74
N VAL A 136 -6.52 8.46 5.55
CA VAL A 136 -6.31 9.51 6.56
C VAL A 136 -7.63 10.21 6.87
N SER A 137 -7.87 10.50 8.15
CA SER A 137 -8.96 11.39 8.57
C SER A 137 -8.52 12.85 8.46
N LYS A 138 -9.42 13.74 8.03
CA LYS A 138 -9.19 15.19 7.98
C LYS A 138 -10.42 15.92 8.51
N GLY A 139 -10.23 17.11 9.05
CA GLY A 139 -11.34 17.94 9.54
C GLY A 139 -11.41 18.01 11.06
N ASN A 140 -12.48 18.60 11.57
CA ASN A 140 -12.64 18.86 12.99
C ASN A 140 -14.12 18.81 13.39
N ALA A 141 -14.38 18.74 14.69
CA ALA A 141 -15.70 18.93 15.28
C ALA A 141 -15.57 19.88 16.48
N GLN A 142 -16.61 20.65 16.79
CA GLN A 142 -16.56 21.63 17.88
C GLN A 142 -17.56 21.28 18.97
N ILE A 143 -17.12 21.37 20.23
CA ILE A 143 -18.01 21.24 21.39
C ILE A 143 -18.40 22.63 21.91
N SER A 144 -19.67 22.76 22.31
CA SER A 144 -20.15 23.97 22.99
C SER A 144 -19.69 23.98 24.45
N THR A 145 -19.19 25.14 24.89
CA THR A 145 -18.66 25.38 26.24
C THR A 145 -19.53 26.39 27.01
N PRO A 146 -20.68 25.97 27.59
CA PRO A 146 -21.59 26.87 28.30
C PRO A 146 -20.93 27.68 29.41
N PHE A 147 -19.99 27.12 30.16
CA PHE A 147 -19.34 27.81 31.28
C PHE A 147 -18.16 28.66 30.80
N MET A 148 -17.35 28.17 29.87
CA MET A 148 -16.27 28.98 29.26
C MET A 148 -16.83 30.14 28.41
N SER A 149 -18.09 30.07 27.98
CA SER A 149 -18.73 31.12 27.20
C SER A 149 -18.82 32.45 27.96
N VAL A 150 -18.86 32.41 29.30
CA VAL A 150 -18.81 33.58 30.18
C VAL A 150 -17.48 34.33 30.05
N ALA A 151 -16.40 33.61 29.73
CA ALA A 151 -15.07 34.16 29.45
C ALA A 151 -14.85 34.45 27.95
N GLY A 152 -15.89 34.37 27.12
CA GLY A 152 -15.83 34.65 25.68
C GLY A 152 -15.49 33.45 24.79
N VAL A 153 -15.18 32.28 25.36
CA VAL A 153 -14.87 31.04 24.61
C VAL A 153 -16.15 30.23 24.46
N LYS A 154 -16.82 30.34 23.31
CA LYS A 154 -18.13 29.71 23.06
C LYS A 154 -18.02 28.26 22.56
N THR A 155 -16.94 27.94 21.87
CA THR A 155 -16.68 26.61 21.32
C THR A 155 -15.21 26.26 21.43
N LEU A 156 -14.92 24.97 21.50
CA LEU A 156 -13.56 24.44 21.42
C LEU A 156 -13.49 23.33 20.36
N PRO A 157 -12.44 23.31 19.52
CA PRO A 157 -12.21 22.21 18.60
C PRO A 157 -11.84 20.93 19.35
N LEU A 158 -12.33 19.79 18.88
CA LEU A 158 -12.00 18.48 19.45
C LEU A 158 -10.61 18.01 19.03
N LEU A 159 -10.19 18.34 17.81
CA LEU A 159 -8.88 17.98 17.24
C LEU A 159 -8.02 19.24 17.05
N HIS A 160 -6.69 19.09 17.12
CA HIS A 160 -5.78 20.18 16.81
C HIS A 160 -5.88 20.62 15.34
N ALA A 161 -5.79 21.93 15.11
CA ALA A 161 -5.96 22.53 13.78
C ALA A 161 -4.76 22.30 12.85
N ASP A 162 -3.61 21.92 13.41
CA ASP A 162 -2.40 21.53 12.67
C ASP A 162 -2.47 20.10 12.12
N GLY A 163 -3.50 19.34 12.49
CA GLY A 163 -3.71 17.97 12.06
C GLY A 163 -2.82 16.94 12.75
N SER A 164 -2.18 17.28 13.88
CA SER A 164 -1.36 16.33 14.66
C SER A 164 -2.15 15.12 15.17
N ASP A 165 -3.46 15.27 15.28
CA ASP A 165 -4.38 14.28 15.86
C ASP A 165 -5.09 13.44 14.78
N TYR A 166 -4.70 13.59 13.52
CA TYR A 166 -5.37 12.91 12.42
C TYR A 166 -4.95 11.45 12.37
N ALA A 167 -5.94 10.57 12.52
CA ALA A 167 -5.76 9.14 12.36
C ALA A 167 -5.30 8.83 10.92
N LYS A 168 -4.28 7.98 10.79
CA LYS A 168 -3.81 7.45 9.51
C LYS A 168 -3.66 5.94 9.58
N ALA A 169 -4.48 5.21 8.84
CA ALA A 169 -4.25 3.79 8.60
C ALA A 169 -3.39 3.63 7.35
N VAL A 170 -2.24 2.96 7.49
CA VAL A 170 -1.32 2.73 6.38
C VAL A 170 -1.25 1.24 6.10
N LEU A 171 -1.26 0.89 4.83
CA LEU A 171 -0.96 -0.43 4.35
C LEU A 171 0.57 -0.56 4.37
N ALA A 172 1.12 -1.23 5.38
CA ALA A 172 2.55 -1.49 5.43
C ALA A 172 2.88 -2.49 4.34
N VAL A 173 3.64 -2.03 3.36
CA VAL A 173 4.28 -2.91 2.41
C VAL A 173 5.69 -3.19 2.90
N GLY A 174 6.19 -4.41 2.66
CA GLY A 174 7.37 -5.06 3.26
C GLY A 174 8.42 -4.09 3.77
N GLY A 175 8.93 -4.27 4.99
CA GLY A 175 9.56 -3.18 5.73
C GLY A 175 8.92 -2.91 7.07
N ASN A 176 7.86 -2.11 7.06
CA ASN A 176 7.08 -1.77 8.24
C ASN A 176 6.14 -2.91 8.70
N ALA A 177 5.98 -3.93 7.86
CA ALA A 177 5.23 -5.17 8.10
C ALA A 177 5.97 -6.20 8.96
N GLU A 178 7.21 -5.90 9.36
CA GLU A 178 8.15 -6.87 9.91
C GLU A 178 8.46 -8.07 8.99
N LEU A 179 8.36 -7.90 7.67
CA LEU A 179 8.56 -8.96 6.69
C LEU A 179 9.47 -8.48 5.55
N ASN A 180 10.37 -9.37 5.12
CA ASN A 180 11.10 -9.28 3.88
C ASN A 180 10.24 -9.79 2.72
N LEU A 181 10.30 -9.11 1.59
CA LEU A 181 9.58 -9.47 0.37
C LEU A 181 10.56 -9.64 -0.78
N GLU A 182 10.44 -10.78 -1.48
CA GLU A 182 11.07 -11.02 -2.76
C GLU A 182 9.98 -11.37 -3.78
N VAL A 183 9.74 -10.45 -4.72
CA VAL A 183 8.71 -10.62 -5.74
C VAL A 183 9.38 -10.79 -7.11
N SER A 184 8.94 -11.75 -7.91
CA SER A 184 9.35 -11.84 -9.32
C SER A 184 8.14 -11.70 -10.23
N MET A 185 8.19 -10.75 -11.14
CA MET A 185 7.11 -10.49 -12.10
C MET A 185 7.48 -11.03 -13.47
N MET A 186 6.74 -12.02 -13.95
CA MET A 186 6.74 -12.45 -15.35
C MET A 186 5.76 -11.58 -16.13
N LEU A 187 6.28 -10.78 -17.06
CA LEU A 187 5.51 -9.84 -17.86
C LEU A 187 5.51 -10.29 -19.32
N ASP A 188 4.33 -10.63 -19.82
CA ASP A 188 4.12 -10.95 -21.22
C ASP A 188 4.32 -9.70 -22.08
N ILE A 189 5.29 -9.78 -22.99
CA ILE A 189 5.58 -8.75 -23.98
C ILE A 189 5.41 -9.30 -25.40
N THR A 190 4.49 -10.22 -25.62
CA THR A 190 4.26 -10.86 -26.93
C THR A 190 3.51 -9.95 -27.90
N GLY A 191 3.36 -10.41 -29.14
CA GLY A 191 2.79 -9.60 -30.21
C GLY A 191 1.33 -9.20 -29.95
N SER A 192 0.58 -10.04 -29.24
CA SER A 192 -0.81 -9.78 -28.81
C SER A 192 -0.91 -8.61 -27.85
N MET A 193 0.15 -8.29 -27.10
CA MET A 193 0.20 -7.18 -26.16
C MET A 193 0.33 -5.81 -26.84
N LYS A 194 0.44 -5.73 -28.16
CA LYS A 194 0.73 -4.46 -28.86
C LYS A 194 -0.35 -3.40 -28.60
N GLY A 195 0.08 -2.15 -28.53
CA GLY A 195 -0.82 -1.00 -28.38
C GLY A 195 -1.25 -0.79 -26.93
N GLN A 196 -2.56 -0.63 -26.72
CA GLN A 196 -3.10 -0.27 -25.40
C GLN A 196 -2.82 -1.34 -24.34
N LYS A 197 -2.80 -2.62 -24.72
CA LYS A 197 -2.55 -3.73 -23.80
C LYS A 197 -1.20 -3.61 -23.08
N LEU A 198 -0.13 -3.34 -23.83
CA LEU A 198 1.20 -3.12 -23.27
C LEU A 198 1.23 -1.86 -22.40
N THR A 199 0.55 -0.79 -22.80
CA THR A 199 0.45 0.45 -22.01
C THR A 199 -0.22 0.18 -20.65
N ASP A 200 -1.31 -0.56 -20.64
CA ASP A 200 -2.04 -0.91 -19.42
C ASP A 200 -1.24 -1.84 -18.51
N MET A 201 -0.56 -2.86 -19.09
CA MET A 201 0.33 -3.73 -18.34
C MET A 201 1.50 -2.96 -17.71
N LYS A 202 2.11 -2.03 -18.45
CA LYS A 202 3.17 -1.17 -17.91
C LYS A 202 2.67 -0.33 -16.74
N ALA A 203 1.47 0.25 -16.85
CA ALA A 203 0.87 1.02 -15.76
C ALA A 203 0.58 0.13 -14.54
N ALA A 204 -0.01 -1.05 -14.74
CA ALA A 204 -0.33 -1.99 -13.67
C ALA A 204 0.92 -2.53 -12.95
N ALA A 205 1.96 -2.92 -13.70
CA ALA A 205 3.24 -3.34 -13.13
C ALA A 205 3.93 -2.19 -12.38
N SER A 206 3.86 -0.96 -12.90
CA SER A 206 4.40 0.23 -12.23
C SER A 206 3.68 0.52 -10.92
N ASP A 207 2.36 0.35 -10.86
CA ASP A 207 1.56 0.49 -9.64
C ASP A 207 2.00 -0.53 -8.58
N LEU A 208 2.20 -1.80 -8.95
CA LEU A 208 2.72 -2.82 -8.03
C LEU A 208 4.10 -2.44 -7.51
N VAL A 209 5.03 -2.03 -8.37
CA VAL A 209 6.36 -1.55 -7.95
C VAL A 209 6.24 -0.37 -6.99
N ASN A 210 5.33 0.56 -7.28
CA ASN A 210 5.13 1.76 -6.47
C ASN A 210 4.61 1.43 -5.06
N ILE A 211 3.76 0.42 -4.94
CA ILE A 211 3.21 -0.05 -3.68
C ILE A 211 4.24 -0.92 -2.93
N VAL A 212 4.85 -1.90 -3.62
CA VAL A 212 5.69 -2.93 -2.99
C VAL A 212 7.08 -2.46 -2.59
N VAL A 213 7.73 -1.64 -3.40
CA VAL A 213 9.10 -1.17 -3.11
C VAL A 213 9.05 0.10 -2.25
N TRP A 214 9.33 -0.07 -0.97
CA TRP A 214 9.42 1.01 0.01
C TRP A 214 10.83 1.62 0.10
N LYS A 215 10.92 2.81 0.71
CA LYS A 215 12.13 3.67 0.67
C LYS A 215 13.21 3.25 1.66
N ASP A 216 12.83 2.98 2.90
CA ASP A 216 13.78 2.43 3.88
C ASP A 216 14.00 0.95 3.54
N GLN A 217 15.18 0.40 3.79
CA GLN A 217 15.53 -1.00 3.52
C GLN A 217 16.45 -1.53 4.64
N SER A 218 16.51 -0.83 5.78
CA SER A 218 17.50 -1.03 6.84
C SER A 218 17.17 -2.22 7.75
N LYS A 219 15.89 -2.46 8.03
CA LYS A 219 15.43 -3.51 8.94
C LYS A 219 14.85 -4.72 8.22
N TYR A 220 14.04 -4.49 7.20
CA TYR A 220 13.53 -5.52 6.29
C TYR A 220 13.73 -5.04 4.86
N THR A 221 13.59 -5.92 3.88
CA THR A 221 13.81 -5.56 2.48
C THR A 221 12.60 -5.87 1.62
N SER A 222 12.38 -5.07 0.58
CA SER A 222 11.38 -5.36 -0.45
C SER A 222 12.05 -5.23 -1.81
N LYS A 223 12.24 -6.37 -2.47
CA LYS A 223 12.96 -6.46 -3.75
C LYS A 223 12.06 -7.07 -4.80
N ILE A 224 12.16 -6.53 -6.01
CA ILE A 224 11.42 -7.01 -7.17
C ILE A 224 12.39 -7.41 -8.28
N ALA A 225 12.11 -8.52 -8.94
CA ALA A 225 12.71 -8.94 -10.19
C ALA A 225 11.68 -8.81 -11.32
N ILE A 226 12.15 -8.46 -12.52
CA ILE A 226 11.31 -8.32 -13.70
C ILE A 226 11.81 -9.29 -14.78
N VAL A 227 10.90 -10.13 -15.26
CA VAL A 227 11.14 -11.13 -16.29
C VAL A 227 10.21 -10.85 -17.47
N PRO A 228 10.63 -9.99 -18.42
CA PRO A 228 9.94 -9.88 -19.69
C PRO A 228 10.15 -11.16 -20.49
N PHE A 229 9.11 -11.68 -21.12
CA PHE A 229 9.21 -12.87 -21.97
C PHE A 229 8.37 -12.74 -23.25
N ALA A 230 8.82 -13.42 -24.30
CA ALA A 230 8.02 -13.71 -25.48
C ALA A 230 8.37 -15.13 -25.98
N TYR A 231 9.05 -15.26 -27.12
CA TYR A 231 9.64 -16.52 -27.58
C TYR A 231 10.65 -17.06 -26.57
N ASP A 232 11.45 -16.17 -26.01
CA ASP A 232 12.57 -16.47 -25.16
C ASP A 232 12.65 -15.50 -23.98
N VAL A 233 13.66 -15.68 -23.15
CA VAL A 233 14.03 -14.74 -22.10
C VAL A 233 15.47 -14.30 -22.33
N ARG A 234 15.69 -12.98 -22.37
CA ARG A 234 17.01 -12.37 -22.56
C ARG A 234 17.72 -12.16 -21.22
N LEU A 235 18.94 -12.68 -21.11
CA LEU A 235 19.75 -12.61 -19.88
C LEU A 235 20.92 -11.64 -20.00
N PRO A 236 21.36 -11.02 -18.87
CA PRO A 236 22.65 -10.37 -18.81
C PRO A 236 23.76 -11.34 -19.21
N ALA A 237 24.76 -10.86 -19.95
CA ALA A 237 25.86 -11.67 -20.48
C ALA A 237 26.52 -12.60 -19.43
N ALA A 238 26.75 -12.09 -18.21
CA ALA A 238 27.35 -12.86 -17.12
C ALA A 238 26.44 -13.99 -16.62
N ALA A 239 25.13 -13.74 -16.54
CA ALA A 239 24.13 -14.73 -16.16
C ALA A 239 23.93 -15.76 -17.28
N TYR A 240 23.87 -15.32 -18.54
CA TYR A 240 23.75 -16.17 -19.72
C TYR A 240 24.86 -17.24 -19.77
N LYS A 241 26.11 -16.82 -19.54
CA LYS A 241 27.26 -17.74 -19.51
C LYS A 241 27.06 -18.86 -18.48
N LYS A 242 26.64 -18.51 -17.27
CA LYS A 242 26.44 -19.46 -16.17
C LYS A 242 25.22 -20.35 -16.38
N ALA A 243 24.14 -19.79 -16.93
CA ALA A 243 22.88 -20.49 -17.16
C ALA A 243 22.99 -21.55 -18.26
N THR A 244 23.78 -21.28 -19.32
CA THR A 244 23.93 -22.16 -20.49
C THR A 244 25.19 -23.02 -20.47
N GLY A 245 26.17 -22.69 -19.61
CA GLY A 245 27.46 -23.39 -19.57
C GLY A 245 28.39 -23.09 -20.74
N THR A 246 28.06 -22.09 -21.57
CA THR A 246 28.86 -21.74 -22.74
C THR A 246 30.24 -21.21 -22.38
N THR A 247 31.22 -21.55 -23.21
CA THR A 247 32.60 -21.06 -23.12
C THR A 247 32.85 -19.83 -24.00
N ALA A 248 31.86 -19.40 -24.80
CA ALA A 248 31.99 -18.21 -25.63
C ALA A 248 32.28 -16.95 -24.79
N THR A 249 33.01 -16.00 -25.37
CA THR A 249 33.38 -14.74 -24.71
C THR A 249 32.48 -13.57 -25.10
N THR A 250 31.72 -13.72 -26.20
CA THR A 250 30.77 -12.72 -26.72
C THR A 250 29.38 -13.33 -26.86
N PHE A 251 28.36 -12.59 -26.44
CA PHE A 251 26.96 -13.05 -26.45
C PHE A 251 26.06 -12.03 -27.15
N PRO A 252 26.10 -11.92 -28.48
CA PRO A 252 25.25 -10.97 -29.21
C PRO A 252 23.75 -11.26 -28.99
N ASN A 253 23.41 -12.54 -28.81
CA ASN A 253 22.05 -13.06 -28.68
C ASN A 253 21.90 -13.88 -27.37
N PRO A 254 21.91 -13.24 -26.18
CA PRO A 254 21.92 -13.95 -24.91
C PRO A 254 20.51 -14.39 -24.48
N CYS A 255 19.77 -15.00 -25.39
CA CYS A 255 18.43 -15.52 -25.14
C CYS A 255 18.46 -17.02 -24.87
N VAL A 256 17.65 -17.43 -23.90
CA VAL A 256 17.55 -18.82 -23.45
C VAL A 256 16.11 -19.31 -23.56
N VAL A 257 15.99 -20.63 -23.64
CA VAL A 257 14.70 -21.32 -23.66
C VAL A 257 14.61 -22.34 -22.53
N GLU A 258 13.71 -23.29 -22.63
CA GLU A 258 13.44 -24.27 -21.58
C GLU A 258 14.67 -25.10 -21.18
N ARG A 259 14.62 -25.59 -19.94
CA ARG A 259 15.57 -26.59 -19.43
C ARG A 259 15.03 -27.97 -19.74
N THR A 260 15.92 -28.93 -20.01
CA THR A 260 15.55 -30.31 -20.32
C THR A 260 16.14 -31.29 -19.31
N GLY A 261 15.89 -32.58 -19.51
CA GLY A 261 16.44 -33.64 -18.67
C GLY A 261 15.70 -33.82 -17.34
N THR A 262 16.43 -34.29 -16.32
CA THR A 262 15.87 -34.64 -15.00
C THR A 262 15.51 -33.41 -14.18
N GLN A 263 16.14 -32.26 -14.45
CA GLN A 263 15.97 -31.02 -13.68
C GLN A 263 15.04 -30.00 -14.35
N LYS A 264 14.33 -30.37 -15.42
CA LYS A 264 13.50 -29.47 -16.26
C LYS A 264 12.45 -28.62 -15.52
N TYR A 265 11.91 -29.12 -14.41
CA TYR A 265 10.91 -28.42 -13.58
C TYR A 265 11.39 -28.25 -12.14
N THR A 266 12.69 -28.03 -11.97
CA THR A 266 13.33 -27.84 -10.66
C THR A 266 14.14 -26.56 -10.65
N ASP A 267 14.47 -26.09 -9.45
CA ASP A 267 15.41 -25.00 -9.24
C ASP A 267 16.85 -25.47 -8.99
N ALA A 268 17.21 -26.71 -9.34
CA ALA A 268 18.59 -27.19 -9.20
C ALA A 268 19.55 -26.23 -9.93
N ALA A 269 20.68 -25.89 -9.29
CA ALA A 269 21.64 -24.93 -9.82
C ALA A 269 22.14 -25.31 -11.23
N PRO A 270 22.40 -24.34 -12.12
CA PRO A 270 23.02 -24.62 -13.42
C PRO A 270 24.41 -25.23 -13.27
N GLN A 271 24.60 -26.40 -13.86
CA GLN A 271 25.88 -27.12 -13.92
C GLN A 271 25.89 -28.05 -15.14
N SER A 272 26.99 -28.79 -15.35
CA SER A 272 27.10 -29.74 -16.46
C SER A 272 25.94 -30.73 -16.48
N GLY A 273 25.29 -30.89 -17.64
CA GLY A 273 24.09 -31.73 -17.83
C GLY A 273 22.80 -31.13 -17.27
N GLN A 274 22.85 -29.88 -16.79
CA GLN A 274 21.78 -29.22 -16.04
C GLN A 274 21.56 -27.77 -16.49
N TYR A 275 22.09 -27.36 -17.64
CA TYR A 275 21.94 -26.00 -18.17
C TYR A 275 20.58 -25.76 -18.83
N VAL A 276 20.18 -24.49 -18.92
CA VAL A 276 19.09 -24.09 -19.83
C VAL A 276 19.57 -24.13 -21.28
N MET A 277 18.67 -24.43 -22.20
CA MET A 277 19.00 -24.42 -23.62
C MET A 277 19.17 -22.99 -24.12
N MET A 278 20.06 -22.81 -25.10
CA MET A 278 20.17 -21.57 -25.85
C MET A 278 18.99 -21.47 -26.82
N HIS A 279 18.47 -20.26 -27.04
CA HIS A 279 17.59 -20.06 -28.19
C HIS A 279 18.42 -20.09 -29.47
N ASN A 280 18.07 -20.99 -30.38
CA ASN A 280 18.73 -21.15 -31.66
C ASN A 280 17.75 -20.98 -32.82
N VAL A 281 18.30 -20.67 -33.99
CA VAL A 281 17.66 -20.91 -35.29
C VAL A 281 18.38 -22.04 -36.01
N GLY A 282 17.62 -22.86 -36.75
CA GLY A 282 18.13 -23.94 -37.57
C GLY A 282 18.27 -23.51 -39.04
N SER A 283 19.39 -23.84 -39.68
CA SER A 283 19.58 -23.68 -41.12
C SER A 283 20.03 -25.00 -41.73
N THR A 284 19.27 -25.49 -42.71
CA THR A 284 19.58 -26.72 -43.45
C THR A 284 20.14 -26.37 -44.82
N LYS A 285 21.38 -26.82 -45.08
CA LYS A 285 22.00 -26.76 -46.41
C LYS A 285 22.64 -28.10 -46.71
N ASN A 286 22.49 -28.59 -47.94
CA ASN A 286 23.06 -29.88 -48.38
C ASN A 286 22.75 -31.04 -47.40
N ASN A 287 21.50 -31.16 -46.93
CA ASN A 287 21.04 -32.15 -45.95
C ASN A 287 21.74 -32.12 -44.58
N LYS A 288 22.44 -31.03 -44.25
CA LYS A 288 23.02 -30.80 -42.93
C LYS A 288 22.35 -29.62 -42.26
N THR A 289 21.76 -29.85 -41.10
CA THR A 289 21.22 -28.79 -40.25
C THR A 289 22.30 -28.26 -39.32
N THR A 290 22.40 -26.94 -39.24
CA THR A 290 23.27 -26.22 -38.31
C THR A 290 22.42 -25.31 -37.44
N TYR A 291 22.82 -25.14 -36.18
CA TYR A 291 22.11 -24.31 -35.21
C TYR A 291 22.99 -23.14 -34.80
N SER A 292 22.40 -21.95 -34.76
CA SER A 292 23.10 -20.72 -34.35
C SER A 292 22.26 -19.93 -33.35
N PRO A 293 22.87 -19.32 -32.31
CA PRO A 293 22.13 -18.54 -31.32
C PRO A 293 21.35 -17.38 -31.91
N THR A 294 20.09 -17.23 -31.49
CA THR A 294 19.20 -16.13 -31.84
C THR A 294 18.57 -15.53 -30.58
N CYS A 295 17.91 -14.38 -30.72
CA CYS A 295 17.26 -13.69 -29.61
C CYS A 295 16.17 -12.77 -30.15
N ASP A 296 14.92 -13.05 -29.81
CA ASP A 296 13.76 -12.30 -30.31
C ASP A 296 13.37 -11.16 -29.36
N VAL A 297 13.55 -11.36 -28.06
CA VAL A 297 13.36 -10.31 -27.06
C VAL A 297 14.45 -9.25 -27.19
N ALA A 298 14.08 -7.97 -27.32
CA ALA A 298 15.01 -6.84 -27.47
C ALA A 298 15.93 -6.61 -26.25
N THR A 299 17.05 -5.90 -26.44
CA THR A 299 18.02 -5.61 -25.36
C THR A 299 17.39 -4.86 -24.18
N ALA A 300 16.46 -3.96 -24.46
CA ALA A 300 15.71 -3.22 -23.43
C ALA A 300 14.90 -4.14 -22.50
N ALA A 301 14.50 -5.32 -22.99
CA ALA A 301 13.71 -6.32 -22.28
C ALA A 301 14.57 -7.45 -21.66
N GLU A 302 15.88 -7.25 -21.52
CA GLU A 302 16.72 -8.08 -20.66
C GLU A 302 16.15 -8.13 -19.23
N VAL A 303 16.17 -9.33 -18.62
CA VAL A 303 15.69 -9.52 -17.24
C VAL A 303 16.39 -8.62 -16.24
N LEU A 304 15.64 -8.14 -15.25
CA LEU A 304 16.17 -7.36 -14.14
C LEU A 304 16.12 -8.23 -12.87
N PRO A 305 17.27 -8.65 -12.31
CA PRO A 305 17.31 -9.41 -11.06
C PRO A 305 16.72 -8.62 -9.88
N LEU A 306 16.53 -9.31 -8.74
CA LEU A 306 15.98 -8.71 -7.52
C LEU A 306 16.70 -7.40 -7.16
N THR A 307 15.95 -6.31 -7.06
CA THR A 307 16.47 -5.01 -6.66
C THR A 307 15.41 -4.24 -5.89
N SER A 308 15.85 -3.37 -4.98
CA SER A 308 15.01 -2.37 -4.31
C SER A 308 15.13 -0.99 -4.99
N ASP A 309 15.87 -0.87 -6.09
CA ASP A 309 15.97 0.35 -6.88
C ASP A 309 14.69 0.55 -7.71
N LYS A 310 13.76 1.31 -7.12
CA LYS A 310 12.48 1.69 -7.74
C LYS A 310 12.67 2.41 -9.07
N THR A 311 13.69 3.25 -9.23
CA THR A 311 13.94 3.97 -10.49
C THR A 311 14.30 3.00 -11.60
N SER A 312 15.21 2.06 -11.33
CA SER A 312 15.60 1.02 -12.30
C SER A 312 14.44 0.11 -12.69
N LEU A 313 13.58 -0.27 -11.72
CA LEU A 313 12.38 -1.07 -11.96
C LEU A 313 11.39 -0.35 -12.88
N LEU A 314 11.05 0.90 -12.58
CA LEU A 314 10.12 1.70 -13.37
C LEU A 314 10.67 1.99 -14.77
N ALA A 315 11.96 2.29 -14.89
CA ALA A 315 12.63 2.46 -16.18
C ALA A 315 12.55 1.19 -17.02
N LYS A 316 12.84 0.02 -16.43
CA LYS A 316 12.72 -1.29 -17.10
C LYS A 316 11.31 -1.52 -17.64
N ILE A 317 10.27 -1.31 -16.84
CA ILE A 317 8.86 -1.46 -17.25
C ILE A 317 8.54 -0.50 -18.40
N SER A 318 8.88 0.78 -18.25
CA SER A 318 8.59 1.80 -19.28
C SER A 318 9.22 1.48 -20.64
N GLY A 319 10.41 0.88 -20.65
CA GLY A 319 11.17 0.54 -21.85
C GLY A 319 10.78 -0.75 -22.55
N LEU A 320 9.83 -1.52 -22.00
CA LEU A 320 9.39 -2.77 -22.64
C LEU A 320 8.73 -2.51 -23.99
N ALA A 321 9.00 -3.39 -24.95
CA ALA A 321 8.38 -3.37 -26.26
C ALA A 321 7.92 -4.79 -26.60
N THR A 322 6.90 -4.90 -27.45
CA THR A 322 6.39 -6.20 -27.85
C THR A 322 7.39 -6.93 -28.74
N ALA A 323 7.53 -8.23 -28.50
CA ALA A 323 8.23 -9.23 -29.29
C ALA A 323 7.20 -10.26 -29.80
N GLY A 324 7.64 -11.41 -30.33
CA GLY A 324 6.78 -12.34 -31.07
C GLY A 324 5.86 -13.23 -30.23
N SER A 325 5.89 -14.55 -30.44
CA SER A 325 4.96 -15.53 -29.84
C SER A 325 5.20 -15.80 -28.35
N THR A 326 4.33 -16.61 -27.74
CA THR A 326 4.16 -16.70 -26.29
C THR A 326 4.69 -18.01 -25.72
N ALA A 327 5.96 -18.01 -25.28
CA ALA A 327 6.58 -19.15 -24.61
C ALA A 327 6.47 -19.04 -23.06
N GLY A 328 5.24 -19.08 -22.56
CA GLY A 328 4.94 -18.78 -21.16
C GLY A 328 5.68 -19.63 -20.12
N HIS A 329 5.92 -20.92 -20.38
CA HIS A 329 6.72 -21.76 -19.48
C HIS A 329 8.17 -21.30 -19.30
N ILE A 330 8.75 -20.57 -20.26
CA ILE A 330 10.09 -20.01 -20.10
C ILE A 330 10.02 -18.81 -19.16
N GLY A 331 9.03 -17.93 -19.33
CA GLY A 331 8.75 -16.84 -18.40
C GLY A 331 8.47 -17.35 -16.98
N THR A 332 7.67 -18.40 -16.84
CA THR A 332 7.35 -19.04 -15.56
C THR A 332 8.60 -19.61 -14.89
N ALA A 333 9.45 -20.32 -15.65
CA ALA A 333 10.72 -20.83 -15.13
C ALA A 333 11.62 -19.71 -14.63
N TRP A 334 11.77 -18.64 -15.42
CA TRP A 334 12.63 -17.52 -15.05
C TRP A 334 12.07 -16.70 -13.89
N ALA A 335 10.75 -16.57 -13.75
CA ALA A 335 10.17 -16.00 -12.54
C ALA A 335 10.54 -16.80 -11.29
N TRP A 336 10.61 -18.13 -11.40
CA TRP A 336 11.09 -18.97 -10.32
C TRP A 336 12.61 -18.81 -10.08
N TYR A 337 13.42 -18.84 -11.13
CA TYR A 337 14.88 -18.75 -11.03
C TYR A 337 15.35 -17.41 -10.43
N MET A 338 14.57 -16.34 -10.61
CA MET A 338 14.80 -15.04 -9.96
C MET A 338 14.55 -15.06 -8.45
N LEU A 339 13.79 -16.04 -7.94
CA LEU A 339 13.50 -16.22 -6.50
C LEU A 339 14.28 -17.38 -5.88
N ALA A 340 14.95 -18.20 -6.71
CA ALA A 340 15.59 -19.42 -6.28
C ALA A 340 17.01 -19.17 -5.69
N PRO A 341 17.28 -19.55 -4.43
CA PRO A 341 18.61 -19.40 -3.83
C PRO A 341 19.70 -20.20 -4.58
N ASN A 342 19.31 -21.34 -5.16
CA ASN A 342 20.19 -22.21 -5.95
C ASN A 342 20.69 -21.53 -7.25
N TRP A 343 20.01 -20.48 -7.70
CA TRP A 343 20.37 -19.69 -8.88
C TRP A 343 21.12 -18.39 -8.53
N SER A 344 21.42 -18.15 -7.25
CA SER A 344 22.13 -16.97 -6.75
C SER A 344 23.46 -16.69 -7.45
N SER A 345 24.15 -17.74 -7.90
CA SER A 345 25.45 -17.59 -8.59
C SER A 345 25.38 -16.79 -9.89
N LEU A 346 24.19 -16.62 -10.49
CA LEU A 346 24.00 -15.80 -11.70
C LEU A 346 24.00 -14.30 -11.39
N TRP A 347 23.73 -13.93 -10.14
CA TRP A 347 23.39 -12.56 -9.75
C TRP A 347 24.50 -11.89 -8.94
N ALA A 348 24.49 -10.57 -8.91
CA ALA A 348 25.31 -9.80 -7.97
C ALA A 348 24.80 -10.01 -6.53
N SER A 349 25.67 -9.79 -5.54
CA SER A 349 25.34 -9.98 -4.11
C SER A 349 24.13 -9.19 -3.63
N SER A 350 23.88 -8.01 -4.20
CA SER A 350 22.69 -7.19 -3.89
C SER A 350 21.38 -7.83 -4.37
N SER A 351 21.46 -8.72 -5.35
CA SER A 351 20.34 -9.34 -6.07
C SER A 351 20.21 -10.83 -5.82
N THR A 352 20.96 -11.40 -4.87
CA THR A 352 20.84 -12.81 -4.51
C THR A 352 19.54 -13.05 -3.74
N PRO A 353 18.72 -14.05 -4.14
CA PRO A 353 17.54 -14.43 -3.38
C PRO A 353 17.93 -15.05 -2.05
N ALA A 354 17.23 -14.69 -0.97
CA ALA A 354 17.38 -15.30 0.34
C ALA A 354 16.92 -16.77 0.34
N ALA A 355 17.39 -17.58 1.29
CA ALA A 355 17.05 -19.00 1.37
C ALA A 355 15.54 -19.24 1.54
N TYR A 356 15.03 -20.37 1.02
CA TYR A 356 13.65 -20.78 1.29
C TYR A 356 13.43 -21.01 2.79
N GLY A 357 12.23 -20.67 3.28
CA GLY A 357 11.88 -20.85 4.69
C GLY A 357 12.63 -19.91 5.65
N THR A 358 13.32 -18.88 5.15
CA THR A 358 13.89 -17.83 6.01
C THR A 358 12.76 -17.19 6.82
N ASP A 359 12.99 -17.00 8.12
CA ASP A 359 11.99 -16.37 8.99
C ASP A 359 11.66 -14.95 8.50
N LYS A 360 10.39 -14.59 8.61
CA LYS A 360 9.87 -13.29 8.15
C LYS A 360 10.23 -12.98 6.68
N LEU A 361 10.26 -13.97 5.80
CA LEU A 361 10.43 -13.78 4.34
C LEU A 361 9.24 -14.36 3.58
N LYS A 362 8.66 -13.55 2.67
CA LYS A 362 7.75 -14.04 1.64
C LYS A 362 8.41 -14.00 0.27
N LYS A 363 8.23 -15.09 -0.48
CA LYS A 363 8.62 -15.20 -1.89
C LYS A 363 7.37 -15.30 -2.74
N ILE A 364 7.24 -14.40 -3.71
CA ILE A 364 6.01 -14.24 -4.49
C ILE A 364 6.34 -14.20 -5.98
N ALA A 365 5.70 -15.05 -6.76
CA ALA A 365 5.75 -15.00 -8.22
C ALA A 365 4.44 -14.40 -8.74
N VAL A 366 4.53 -13.35 -9.56
CA VAL A 366 3.39 -12.74 -10.26
C VAL A 366 3.54 -13.05 -11.74
N LEU A 367 2.69 -13.92 -12.27
CA LEU A 367 2.74 -14.39 -13.66
C LEU A 367 1.60 -13.74 -14.45
N MET A 368 1.94 -12.96 -15.48
CA MET A 368 0.96 -12.26 -16.29
C MET A 368 1.09 -12.65 -17.77
N THR A 369 -0.06 -12.87 -18.43
CA THR A 369 -0.18 -13.16 -19.87
C THR A 369 -1.49 -12.64 -20.43
N ASP A 370 -1.51 -12.28 -21.71
CA ASP A 370 -2.73 -11.94 -22.46
C ASP A 370 -3.14 -12.99 -23.49
N GLY A 371 -2.43 -14.11 -23.53
CA GLY A 371 -2.62 -15.14 -24.52
C GLY A 371 -2.23 -16.54 -24.06
N GLU A 372 -2.40 -17.46 -25.00
CA GLU A 372 -2.08 -18.87 -24.84
C GLU A 372 -0.59 -19.12 -24.87
N TYR A 373 -0.15 -20.11 -24.10
CA TYR A 373 1.23 -20.60 -24.16
C TYR A 373 1.39 -21.49 -25.39
N ASN A 374 1.69 -20.85 -26.53
CA ASN A 374 1.66 -21.45 -27.86
C ASN A 374 3.04 -21.80 -28.44
N THR A 375 4.11 -21.51 -27.70
CA THR A 375 5.49 -21.73 -28.14
C THR A 375 6.24 -22.63 -27.16
N GLN A 376 6.91 -23.64 -27.72
CA GLN A 376 7.84 -24.55 -27.04
C GLN A 376 8.96 -24.96 -28.01
N TYR A 377 10.01 -25.58 -27.48
CA TYR A 377 11.26 -25.79 -28.19
C TYR A 377 11.63 -27.26 -28.31
N THR A 378 12.37 -27.59 -29.36
CA THR A 378 13.03 -28.89 -29.52
C THR A 378 14.28 -28.99 -28.64
N THR A 379 14.90 -30.17 -28.55
CA THR A 379 16.15 -30.40 -27.80
C THR A 379 17.35 -29.58 -28.32
N ASN A 380 17.23 -28.98 -29.50
CA ASN A 380 18.25 -28.09 -30.08
C ASN A 380 17.97 -26.61 -29.81
N GLY A 381 16.92 -26.28 -29.05
CA GLY A 381 16.55 -24.90 -28.72
C GLY A 381 16.00 -24.11 -29.91
N VAL A 382 15.51 -24.78 -30.96
CA VAL A 382 14.69 -24.16 -32.02
C VAL A 382 13.20 -24.40 -31.73
N PRO A 383 12.28 -23.50 -32.12
CA PRO A 383 10.85 -23.74 -31.96
C PRO A 383 10.43 -25.10 -32.53
N ASP A 384 9.48 -25.77 -31.89
CA ASP A 384 9.02 -27.09 -32.30
C ASP A 384 7.99 -27.07 -33.44
N ASP A 385 7.61 -25.85 -33.87
CA ASP A 385 6.62 -25.50 -34.90
C ASP A 385 5.22 -26.12 -34.71
N SER A 386 4.91 -26.61 -33.50
CA SER A 386 3.58 -27.15 -33.20
C SER A 386 2.56 -26.02 -33.08
N SER A 387 1.47 -26.09 -33.86
CA SER A 387 0.35 -25.17 -33.78
C SER A 387 -0.73 -25.56 -32.75
N SER A 388 -0.55 -26.70 -32.07
CA SER A 388 -1.47 -27.21 -31.06
C SER A 388 -1.01 -26.85 -29.66
N LEU A 389 -1.94 -26.41 -28.80
CA LEU A 389 -1.69 -26.15 -27.38
C LEU A 389 -1.60 -27.43 -26.52
N THR A 390 -1.99 -28.58 -27.08
CA THR A 390 -2.12 -29.84 -26.33
C THR A 390 -1.39 -31.02 -26.98
N LYS A 391 -0.94 -30.90 -28.23
CA LYS A 391 -0.18 -31.92 -28.96
C LYS A 391 1.12 -31.33 -29.50
N CYS A 392 2.22 -31.52 -28.78
CA CYS A 392 3.54 -30.99 -29.11
C CYS A 392 4.56 -32.13 -29.26
N PRO A 393 4.53 -32.88 -30.38
CA PRO A 393 5.33 -34.11 -30.54
C PRO A 393 6.84 -33.85 -30.58
N ASN A 394 7.25 -32.66 -30.99
CA ASN A 394 8.65 -32.27 -31.13
C ASN A 394 9.18 -31.49 -29.91
N ALA A 395 8.34 -31.22 -28.91
CA ALA A 395 8.73 -30.50 -27.71
C ALA A 395 9.80 -31.29 -26.93
N ALA A 396 10.86 -30.60 -26.51
CA ALA A 396 12.01 -31.20 -25.86
C ALA A 396 11.65 -31.96 -24.58
N ASN A 397 10.62 -31.50 -23.88
CA ASN A 397 10.12 -32.07 -22.64
C ASN A 397 8.91 -32.99 -22.82
N GLY A 398 8.51 -33.28 -24.06
CA GLY A 398 7.42 -34.20 -24.41
C GLY A 398 6.01 -33.69 -24.11
N VAL A 399 5.87 -32.45 -23.65
CA VAL A 399 4.59 -31.80 -23.36
C VAL A 399 4.63 -30.34 -23.80
N CYS A 400 3.44 -29.80 -24.10
CA CYS A 400 3.29 -28.40 -24.53
C CYS A 400 3.60 -27.40 -23.42
N SER A 401 3.88 -26.17 -23.85
CA SER A 401 4.21 -25.01 -23.02
C SER A 401 3.29 -24.84 -21.78
N SER A 402 1.97 -24.96 -21.93
CA SER A 402 1.00 -24.89 -20.84
C SER A 402 1.25 -25.91 -19.72
N ALA A 403 1.46 -27.19 -20.07
CA ALA A 403 1.71 -28.27 -19.10
C ALA A 403 3.07 -28.13 -18.39
N GLN A 404 4.09 -27.61 -19.10
CA GLN A 404 5.38 -27.29 -18.50
C GLN A 404 5.25 -26.20 -17.42
N ALA A 405 4.53 -25.12 -17.74
CA ALA A 405 4.28 -24.03 -16.80
C ALA A 405 3.56 -24.53 -15.54
N ILE A 406 2.52 -25.36 -15.68
CA ILE A 406 1.80 -25.93 -14.54
C ILE A 406 2.72 -26.78 -13.65
N SER A 407 3.64 -27.54 -14.25
CA SER A 407 4.61 -28.36 -13.52
C SER A 407 5.58 -27.49 -12.71
N GLN A 408 6.07 -26.39 -13.32
CA GLN A 408 6.92 -25.41 -12.64
C GLN A 408 6.18 -24.69 -11.51
N CYS A 409 4.94 -24.26 -11.74
CA CYS A 409 4.09 -23.64 -10.73
C CYS A 409 3.83 -24.59 -9.54
N THR A 410 3.61 -25.87 -9.81
CA THR A 410 3.46 -26.89 -8.76
C THR A 410 4.74 -27.00 -7.93
N ALA A 411 5.91 -26.99 -8.58
CA ALA A 411 7.21 -27.05 -7.90
C ALA A 411 7.51 -25.75 -7.10
N MET A 412 7.15 -24.57 -7.62
CA MET A 412 7.22 -23.30 -6.90
C MET A 412 6.42 -23.34 -5.60
N LYS A 413 5.15 -23.78 -5.68
CA LYS A 413 4.27 -23.90 -4.51
C LYS A 413 4.83 -24.87 -3.47
N ALA A 414 5.42 -25.98 -3.91
CA ALA A 414 6.09 -26.93 -3.02
C ALA A 414 7.33 -26.34 -2.30
N LYS A 415 7.90 -25.23 -2.79
CA LYS A 415 8.98 -24.48 -2.12
C LYS A 415 8.46 -23.33 -1.24
N GLY A 416 7.15 -23.19 -1.08
CA GLY A 416 6.53 -22.12 -0.29
C GLY A 416 6.51 -20.77 -1.02
N ILE A 417 6.59 -20.76 -2.35
CA ILE A 417 6.40 -19.54 -3.15
C ILE A 417 4.91 -19.34 -3.40
N GLU A 418 4.40 -18.17 -3.07
CA GLU A 418 3.03 -17.76 -3.41
C GLU A 418 2.98 -17.37 -4.89
N VAL A 419 2.19 -18.06 -5.70
CA VAL A 419 2.05 -17.83 -7.15
C VAL A 419 0.73 -17.10 -7.42
N TYR A 420 0.84 -15.84 -7.82
CA TYR A 420 -0.24 -15.04 -8.37
C TYR A 420 -0.24 -15.13 -9.90
N THR A 421 -1.41 -15.29 -10.50
CA THR A 421 -1.55 -15.32 -11.95
C THR A 421 -2.59 -14.31 -12.43
N VAL A 422 -2.25 -13.55 -13.46
CA VAL A 422 -3.10 -12.50 -14.02
C VAL A 422 -3.28 -12.73 -15.51
N GLY A 423 -4.49 -13.16 -15.90
CA GLY A 423 -4.91 -13.19 -17.29
C GLY A 423 -5.43 -11.84 -17.72
N PHE A 424 -5.04 -11.38 -18.91
CA PHE A 424 -5.50 -10.09 -19.44
C PHE A 424 -6.18 -10.27 -20.80
N GLN A 425 -7.48 -9.96 -20.87
CA GLN A 425 -8.29 -10.12 -22.08
C GLN A 425 -8.20 -11.51 -22.71
N LEU A 426 -8.13 -12.55 -21.87
CA LEU A 426 -8.14 -13.94 -22.32
C LEU A 426 -9.52 -14.34 -22.83
N ASP A 427 -9.56 -14.92 -24.03
CA ASP A 427 -10.74 -15.47 -24.68
C ASP A 427 -10.68 -17.02 -24.82
N ASN A 428 -9.52 -17.63 -24.56
CA ASN A 428 -9.32 -19.07 -24.62
C ASN A 428 -9.37 -19.76 -23.25
N GLN A 429 -10.19 -20.82 -23.13
CA GLN A 429 -10.37 -21.58 -21.90
C GLN A 429 -9.08 -22.30 -21.44
N THR A 430 -8.25 -22.79 -22.36
CA THR A 430 -6.95 -23.43 -22.06
C THR A 430 -5.99 -22.46 -21.38
N ALA A 431 -5.95 -21.19 -21.81
CA ALA A 431 -5.13 -20.17 -21.18
C ALA A 431 -5.62 -19.85 -19.77
N ILE A 432 -6.95 -19.71 -19.60
CA ILE A 432 -7.59 -19.51 -18.30
C ILE A 432 -7.28 -20.67 -17.35
N ASP A 433 -7.45 -21.91 -17.81
CA ASP A 433 -7.21 -23.12 -17.00
C ASP A 433 -5.73 -23.28 -16.63
N THR A 434 -4.82 -22.90 -17.53
CA THR A 434 -3.38 -22.91 -17.27
C THR A 434 -3.04 -21.96 -16.13
N LEU A 435 -3.48 -20.70 -16.19
CA LEU A 435 -3.23 -19.72 -15.14
C LEU A 435 -3.90 -20.11 -13.82
N LYS A 436 -5.16 -20.55 -13.87
CA LYS A 436 -5.91 -21.01 -12.70
C LYS A 436 -5.22 -22.18 -12.00
N SER A 437 -4.61 -23.10 -12.75
CA SER A 437 -3.86 -24.24 -12.21
C SER A 437 -2.49 -23.84 -11.64
N CYS A 438 -1.88 -22.80 -12.23
CA CYS A 438 -0.61 -22.25 -11.78
C CYS A 438 -0.74 -21.49 -10.44
N ALA A 439 -1.83 -20.75 -10.25
CA ALA A 439 -2.08 -19.99 -9.02
C ALA A 439 -1.98 -20.85 -7.75
N THR A 440 -1.61 -20.23 -6.61
CA THR A 440 -1.62 -20.89 -5.29
C THR A 440 -3.00 -21.44 -4.96
N ASP A 441 -4.02 -20.61 -5.13
CA ASP A 441 -5.43 -20.94 -4.95
C ASP A 441 -6.29 -19.97 -5.80
N ILE A 442 -7.61 -20.08 -5.68
CA ILE A 442 -8.55 -19.25 -6.44
C ILE A 442 -8.43 -17.74 -6.15
N ASN A 443 -7.97 -17.35 -4.96
CA ASN A 443 -7.80 -15.95 -4.56
C ASN A 443 -6.51 -15.33 -5.12
N HIS A 444 -5.63 -16.15 -5.71
CA HIS A 444 -4.40 -15.75 -6.39
C HIS A 444 -4.54 -15.72 -7.92
N PHE A 445 -5.72 -16.05 -8.44
CA PHE A 445 -6.04 -16.00 -9.86
C PHE A 445 -6.89 -14.76 -10.18
N TYR A 446 -6.47 -14.00 -11.19
CA TYR A 446 -7.17 -12.82 -11.68
C TYR A 446 -7.42 -12.96 -13.17
N ASN A 447 -8.64 -12.66 -13.61
CA ASN A 447 -8.98 -12.57 -15.04
C ASN A 447 -9.50 -11.16 -15.35
N SER A 448 -8.63 -10.33 -15.93
CA SER A 448 -8.88 -8.91 -16.16
C SER A 448 -9.33 -8.67 -17.60
N THR A 449 -10.52 -8.14 -17.81
CA THR A 449 -11.06 -7.89 -19.17
C THR A 449 -10.75 -6.48 -19.69
N THR A 450 -10.31 -5.56 -18.84
CA THR A 450 -10.00 -4.16 -19.17
C THR A 450 -8.70 -3.72 -18.51
N GLY A 451 -8.08 -2.64 -19.03
CA GLY A 451 -6.88 -2.06 -18.45
C GLY A 451 -7.08 -1.57 -17.02
N ASP A 452 -8.26 -1.05 -16.69
CA ASP A 452 -8.60 -0.66 -15.32
C ASP A 452 -8.71 -1.86 -14.39
N ALA A 453 -9.33 -2.97 -14.85
CA ALA A 453 -9.37 -4.21 -14.10
C ALA A 453 -7.95 -4.79 -13.89
N LEU A 454 -7.07 -4.67 -14.89
CA LEU A 454 -5.67 -5.10 -14.79
C LEU A 454 -4.91 -4.30 -13.73
N LYS A 455 -5.04 -2.96 -13.74
CA LYS A 455 -4.46 -2.09 -12.70
C LYS A 455 -5.01 -2.44 -11.32
N ALA A 456 -6.33 -2.66 -11.21
CA ALA A 456 -6.96 -3.09 -9.95
C ALA A 456 -6.41 -4.45 -9.47
N ALA A 457 -6.21 -5.42 -10.36
CA ALA A 457 -5.62 -6.71 -10.02
C ALA A 457 -4.19 -6.58 -9.47
N PHE A 458 -3.32 -5.82 -10.14
CA PHE A 458 -1.95 -5.60 -9.66
C PHE A 458 -1.90 -4.83 -8.33
N ARG A 459 -2.80 -3.87 -8.12
CA ARG A 459 -2.97 -3.18 -6.84
C ARG A 459 -3.45 -4.15 -5.76
N ASP A 460 -4.47 -4.95 -6.03
CA ASP A 460 -4.98 -5.95 -5.09
C ASP A 460 -3.89 -6.96 -4.68
N ILE A 461 -3.10 -7.44 -5.64
CA ILE A 461 -1.94 -8.29 -5.36
C ILE A 461 -0.95 -7.56 -4.43
N ALA A 462 -0.58 -6.33 -4.77
CA ALA A 462 0.33 -5.53 -3.95
C ALA A 462 -0.21 -5.31 -2.52
N LEU A 463 -1.53 -5.14 -2.37
CA LEU A 463 -2.21 -4.97 -1.10
C LEU A 463 -2.31 -6.28 -0.30
N LYS A 464 -2.57 -7.42 -0.94
CA LYS A 464 -2.61 -8.74 -0.27
C LYS A 464 -1.25 -9.20 0.21
N ILE A 465 -0.19 -8.80 -0.51
CA ILE A 465 1.20 -9.02 -0.10
C ILE A 465 1.58 -8.12 1.09
N SER A 466 0.88 -6.99 1.27
CA SER A 466 1.10 -6.02 2.35
C SER A 466 0.31 -6.37 3.63
N THR A 467 0.82 -5.97 4.79
CA THR A 467 0.11 -6.11 6.08
C THR A 467 -0.44 -4.76 6.55
N LEU A 468 -1.62 -4.73 7.17
CA LEU A 468 -2.25 -3.51 7.66
C LEU A 468 -1.70 -3.09 9.04
N TYR A 469 -1.38 -1.80 9.23
CA TYR A 469 -1.05 -1.24 10.55
C TYR A 469 -1.59 0.19 10.70
N LEU A 470 -1.80 0.62 11.94
CA LEU A 470 -2.16 2.00 12.27
C LEU A 470 -0.86 2.80 12.44
N SER A 471 -0.77 3.99 11.84
CA SER A 471 0.28 4.96 12.13
C SER A 471 -0.37 6.21 12.70
N GLN A 472 -0.02 6.56 13.94
CA GLN A 472 -0.44 7.83 14.53
C GLN A 472 0.48 8.96 14.07
#